data_AF-A0A3P8UYW8-F1
#
_entry.id   AF-A0A3P8UYW8-F1
#
_cell.length_a   1.000
_cell.length_b   1.000
_cell.length_c   1.000
_cell.angle_alpha   90.00
_cell.angle_beta   90.00
_cell.angle_gamma   90.00
#
_symmetry.space_group_name_H-M   'P 1'
#
loop_
_entity.id
_entity.type
_entity.pdbx_description
1 polymer ?
#
loop_
_entity_poly.entity_id
_entity_poly.type
_entity_poly.pdbx_seq_one_letter_code
_entity_poly.pdbx_strand_id
1 'polypeptide(L)'
;MDEKDDSSFGSKEKEKEKPFSTRDKAKDEAKMSSSKKDIGKEEKRKRQEEEKKKKEEKERRKKEEEKQKAEEEQKRKEEEEKKEKEEGHQLHQEAWERNSSRKELRSKNQNAHDARPEEAFFSRLDSSLKKNTAFVKKLRTLTEQQRDSLSNDFASLNLSKYIGEAVSSVVEAKLKISDVGCAVHLCSLFHQRYAEFAMLLLQAWKKHFEARKEEKAPNVSKLRTDLRFIAELTIVGLFTDKEGLSLIYEQLKNIINTDRETHTHVSVVISFCKHCGDDIAGLVPRKVKVAAEKFGLSFPPSEIISTEKQQPFQNLLREYFTSLTKHLKKDHRELQNIERQNR
;
A
#
# COMPACT_ATOMS: atom_id res chain seq x y z
N MET A 1 -40.93 26.91 38.71
CA MET A 1 -40.32 25.83 39.51
C MET A 1 -38.86 26.22 39.65
N ASP A 2 -38.44 27.01 40.65
CA ASP A 2 -38.89 27.09 42.07
C ASP A 2 -38.59 25.75 42.79
N GLU A 3 -37.93 25.67 43.95
CA GLU A 3 -37.55 26.66 44.99
C GLU A 3 -36.11 26.35 45.54
N LYS A 4 -35.27 27.35 45.87
CA LYS A 4 -35.00 28.00 47.18
C LYS A 4 -34.37 27.15 48.32
N ASP A 5 -33.46 27.83 49.03
CA ASP A 5 -33.23 27.94 50.50
C ASP A 5 -33.88 26.89 51.44
N ASP A 6 -33.26 26.47 52.55
CA ASP A 6 -32.74 27.38 53.61
C ASP A 6 -31.57 26.80 54.44
N SER A 7 -31.29 27.47 55.55
CA SER A 7 -30.10 27.46 56.40
C SER A 7 -30.51 27.22 57.87
N SER A 8 -29.67 27.69 58.82
CA SER A 8 -29.99 27.77 60.27
C SER A 8 -29.98 26.44 61.04
N PHE A 9 -29.79 26.38 62.37
CA PHE A 9 -29.06 27.27 63.30
C PHE A 9 -28.65 26.43 64.54
N GLY A 10 -27.68 26.89 65.34
CA GLY A 10 -27.32 26.24 66.61
C GLY A 10 -26.28 27.05 67.37
N SER A 11 -26.59 27.53 68.57
CA SER A 11 -25.77 28.51 69.31
C SER A 11 -26.02 28.44 70.82
N LYS A 12 -25.19 29.19 71.59
CA LYS A 12 -25.31 29.48 73.05
C LYS A 12 -24.92 28.33 73.99
N GLU A 13 -24.47 28.54 75.23
CA GLU A 13 -24.00 29.74 75.99
C GLU A 13 -22.90 29.24 77.00
N LYS A 14 -21.85 29.99 77.39
CA LYS A 14 -21.74 31.05 78.44
C LYS A 14 -22.37 30.71 79.81
N GLU A 15 -21.93 31.26 80.94
CA GLU A 15 -20.81 32.21 81.23
C GLU A 15 -19.69 31.50 82.06
N LYS A 16 -19.03 31.94 83.17
CA LYS A 16 -18.81 33.17 83.99
C LYS A 16 -17.53 32.90 84.87
N GLU A 17 -16.85 33.78 85.62
CA GLU A 17 -16.86 35.24 85.84
C GLU A 17 -15.43 35.76 86.16
N LYS A 18 -15.13 36.02 87.45
CA LYS A 18 -14.02 36.82 88.04
C LYS A 18 -14.04 36.60 89.60
N PRO A 19 -13.14 37.17 90.47
CA PRO A 19 -12.40 38.44 90.31
C PRO A 19 -10.97 38.60 90.88
N PHE A 20 -10.31 39.66 90.38
CA PHE A 20 -9.35 40.58 91.03
C PHE A 20 -7.95 40.19 91.56
N SER A 21 -7.14 41.25 91.64
CA SER A 21 -5.68 41.39 91.80
C SER A 21 -5.11 41.13 93.21
N THR A 22 -3.81 40.86 93.38
CA THR A 22 -2.74 41.90 93.45
C THR A 22 -1.31 41.32 93.50
N ARG A 23 -0.29 42.16 93.21
CA ARG A 23 1.15 42.17 93.63
C ARG A 23 1.84 40.83 94.02
N ASP A 24 3.10 40.55 93.65
CA ASP A 24 4.24 41.47 93.49
C ASP A 24 5.48 40.80 92.82
N LYS A 25 6.55 41.58 92.60
CA LYS A 25 7.98 41.17 92.52
C LYS A 25 8.45 40.18 91.41
N ALA A 26 8.70 40.77 90.25
CA ALA A 26 9.86 40.58 89.37
C ALA A 26 10.93 39.51 89.71
N LYS A 27 11.05 38.49 88.84
CA LYS A 27 12.29 37.83 88.36
C LYS A 27 11.94 36.71 87.35
N ASP A 28 12.06 36.94 86.03
CA ASP A 28 12.46 35.90 85.02
C ASP A 28 12.44 36.31 83.51
N GLU A 29 12.26 37.59 83.16
CA GLU A 29 12.13 38.02 81.74
C GLU A 29 13.34 37.69 80.83
N ALA A 30 14.49 37.34 81.40
CA ALA A 30 15.71 36.98 80.68
C ALA A 30 15.76 35.53 80.13
N LYS A 31 14.88 34.61 80.58
CA LYS A 31 14.96 33.18 80.19
C LYS A 31 13.82 32.66 79.31
N MET A 32 12.60 33.22 79.37
CA MET A 32 11.49 32.74 78.51
C MET A 32 11.56 33.22 77.05
N SER A 33 12.35 34.26 76.76
CA SER A 33 12.44 34.89 75.44
C SER A 33 13.44 34.23 74.48
N SER A 34 14.40 33.44 75.00
CA SER A 34 15.37 32.68 74.21
C SER A 34 14.81 31.34 73.74
N SER A 35 14.30 30.49 74.65
CA SER A 35 13.84 29.14 74.30
C SER A 35 12.70 29.13 73.26
N LYS A 36 11.78 30.10 73.29
CA LYS A 36 10.75 30.26 72.24
C LYS A 36 11.32 30.71 70.89
N LYS A 37 12.45 31.45 70.86
CA LYS A 37 13.14 31.84 69.62
C LYS A 37 13.88 30.68 68.96
N ASP A 38 14.49 29.79 69.74
CA ASP A 38 15.27 28.69 69.17
C ASP A 38 14.40 27.50 68.72
N ILE A 39 13.31 27.16 69.42
CA ILE A 39 12.33 26.17 68.93
C ILE A 39 11.75 26.60 67.56
N GLY A 40 11.39 27.88 67.42
CA GLY A 40 10.90 28.44 66.15
C GLY A 40 11.95 28.48 65.02
N LYS A 41 13.24 28.57 65.35
CA LYS A 41 14.32 28.38 64.35
C LYS A 41 14.44 26.92 63.92
N GLU A 42 14.29 25.97 64.84
CA GLU A 42 14.46 24.55 64.55
C GLU A 42 13.32 24.00 63.69
N GLU A 43 12.07 24.35 64.00
CA GLU A 43 10.93 24.09 63.10
C GLU A 43 11.15 24.69 61.70
N LYS A 44 11.60 25.95 61.62
CA LYS A 44 11.83 26.62 60.34
C LYS A 44 12.95 25.93 59.54
N ARG A 45 14.01 25.45 60.19
CA ARG A 45 15.04 24.61 59.56
C ARG A 45 14.47 23.29 59.05
N LYS A 46 13.70 22.56 59.87
CA LYS A 46 13.08 21.27 59.49
C LYS A 46 12.15 21.42 58.27
N ARG A 47 11.32 22.46 58.23
CA ARG A 47 10.45 22.76 57.06
C ARG A 47 11.27 23.10 55.80
N GLN A 48 12.33 23.90 55.91
CA GLN A 48 13.21 24.20 54.78
C GLN A 48 13.97 22.97 54.27
N GLU A 49 14.34 22.03 55.15
CA GLU A 49 14.98 20.77 54.78
C GLU A 49 13.99 19.81 54.09
N GLU A 50 12.74 19.74 54.55
CA GLU A 50 11.65 19.03 53.87
C GLU A 50 11.36 19.61 52.48
N GLU A 51 11.27 20.93 52.33
CA GLU A 51 11.07 21.58 51.03
C GLU A 51 12.23 21.27 50.08
N LYS A 52 13.48 21.32 50.58
CA LYS A 52 14.67 20.96 49.78
C LYS A 52 14.62 19.50 49.34
N LYS A 53 14.30 18.57 50.24
CA LYS A 53 14.13 17.13 49.92
C LYS A 53 13.01 16.90 48.90
N LYS A 54 11.83 17.50 49.07
CA LYS A 54 10.71 17.41 48.11
C LYS A 54 11.06 18.01 46.74
N LYS A 55 11.87 19.07 46.70
CA LYS A 55 12.36 19.69 45.45
C LYS A 55 13.38 18.79 44.74
N GLU A 56 14.36 18.25 45.46
CA GLU A 56 15.34 17.29 44.94
C GLU A 56 14.69 16.00 44.45
N GLU A 57 13.69 15.48 45.16
CA GLU A 57 12.92 14.31 44.74
C GLU A 57 12.10 14.59 43.47
N LYS A 58 11.40 15.73 43.40
CA LYS A 58 10.65 16.13 42.20
C LYS A 58 11.57 16.34 40.99
N GLU A 59 12.77 16.86 41.20
CA GLU A 59 13.79 17.00 40.15
C GLU A 59 14.35 15.65 39.69
N ARG A 60 14.58 14.70 40.61
CA ARG A 60 14.94 13.31 40.28
C ARG A 60 13.85 12.63 39.44
N ARG A 61 12.60 12.64 39.90
CA ARG A 61 11.45 12.05 39.17
C ARG A 61 11.33 12.64 37.76
N LYS A 62 11.48 13.97 37.60
CA LYS A 62 11.44 14.62 36.28
C LYS A 62 12.57 14.19 35.35
N LYS A 63 13.80 14.05 35.86
CA LYS A 63 14.95 13.54 35.09
C LYS A 63 14.79 12.07 34.70
N GLU A 64 14.15 11.28 35.56
CA GLU A 64 13.83 9.87 35.30
C GLU A 64 12.74 9.72 34.23
N GLU A 65 11.67 10.52 34.29
CA GLU A 65 10.67 10.62 33.22
C GLU A 65 11.27 11.09 31.89
N GLU A 66 12.15 12.09 31.90
CA GLU A 66 12.82 12.60 30.70
C GLU A 66 13.75 11.54 30.08
N LYS A 67 14.48 10.77 30.92
CA LYS A 67 15.27 9.64 30.44
C LYS A 67 14.40 8.55 29.83
N GLN A 68 13.32 8.15 30.51
CA GLN A 68 12.39 7.12 30.01
C GLN A 68 11.77 7.51 28.66
N LYS A 69 11.36 8.78 28.50
CA LYS A 69 10.83 9.30 27.22
C LYS A 69 11.87 9.28 26.12
N ALA A 70 13.12 9.66 26.40
CA ALA A 70 14.21 9.58 25.42
C ALA A 70 14.56 8.12 25.04
N GLU A 71 14.52 7.20 25.99
CA GLU A 71 14.78 5.76 25.78
C GLU A 71 13.65 5.10 24.96
N GLU A 72 12.38 5.47 25.19
CA GLU A 72 11.25 5.06 24.33
C GLU A 72 11.33 5.67 22.93
N GLU A 73 11.66 6.96 22.80
CA GLU A 73 11.79 7.64 21.51
C GLU A 73 12.93 7.07 20.67
N GLN A 74 14.08 6.75 21.27
CA GLN A 74 15.19 6.07 20.60
C GLN A 74 14.75 4.68 20.12
N LYS A 75 14.14 3.87 21.00
CA LYS A 75 13.70 2.51 20.67
C LYS A 75 12.66 2.49 19.54
N ARG A 76 11.74 3.47 19.52
CA ARG A 76 10.79 3.67 18.41
C ARG A 76 11.50 3.94 17.09
N LYS A 77 12.51 4.81 17.07
CA LYS A 77 13.29 5.12 15.86
C LYS A 77 14.06 3.91 15.34
N GLU A 78 14.66 3.13 16.25
CA GLU A 78 15.36 1.88 15.90
C GLU A 78 14.39 0.83 15.31
N GLU A 79 13.17 0.71 15.85
CA GLU A 79 12.12 -0.17 15.33
C GLU A 79 11.57 0.31 13.97
N GLU A 80 11.34 1.61 13.80
CA GLU A 80 10.92 2.22 12.53
C GLU A 80 11.98 2.04 11.43
N GLU A 81 13.27 2.29 11.74
CA GLU A 81 14.35 2.09 10.77
C GLU A 81 14.56 0.61 10.41
N LYS A 82 14.49 -0.30 11.39
CA LYS A 82 14.53 -1.75 11.15
C LYS A 82 13.40 -2.18 10.21
N LYS A 83 12.18 -1.69 10.44
CA LYS A 83 11.02 -1.97 9.59
C LYS A 83 11.16 -1.38 8.18
N GLU A 84 11.64 -0.14 8.06
CA GLU A 84 11.88 0.50 6.75
C GLU A 84 12.93 -0.29 5.94
N LYS A 85 13.96 -0.80 6.61
CA LYS A 85 14.98 -1.68 6.02
C LYS A 85 14.39 -3.02 5.57
N GLU A 86 13.54 -3.65 6.38
CA GLU A 86 12.82 -4.88 6.01
C GLU A 86 11.90 -4.66 4.80
N GLU A 87 11.10 -3.57 4.77
CA GLU A 87 10.31 -3.18 3.59
C GLU A 87 11.20 -2.94 2.35
N GLY A 88 12.39 -2.35 2.53
CA GLY A 88 13.36 -2.10 1.45
C GLY A 88 13.94 -3.38 0.86
N HIS A 89 14.34 -4.34 1.71
CA HIS A 89 14.82 -5.65 1.26
C HIS A 89 13.72 -6.49 0.59
N GLN A 90 12.49 -6.48 1.12
CA GLN A 90 11.35 -7.14 0.47
C GLN A 90 11.08 -6.54 -0.93
N LEU A 91 11.05 -5.22 -1.06
CA LEU A 91 10.83 -4.54 -2.33
C LEU A 91 11.93 -4.87 -3.37
N HIS A 92 13.17 -5.05 -2.93
CA HIS A 92 14.29 -5.51 -3.75
C HIS A 92 14.12 -6.96 -4.21
N GLN A 93 13.73 -7.87 -3.31
CA GLN A 93 13.47 -9.27 -3.64
C GLN A 93 12.31 -9.40 -4.65
N GLU A 94 11.16 -8.78 -4.39
CA GLU A 94 9.99 -8.79 -5.28
C GLU A 94 10.31 -8.22 -6.67
N ALA A 95 11.25 -7.27 -6.77
CA ALA A 95 11.73 -6.74 -8.04
C ALA A 95 12.59 -7.76 -8.82
N TRP A 96 13.56 -8.40 -8.15
CA TRP A 96 14.43 -9.38 -8.79
C TRP A 96 13.71 -10.67 -9.21
N GLU A 97 12.79 -11.17 -8.39
CA GLU A 97 11.95 -12.33 -8.74
C GLU A 97 11.09 -12.04 -9.97
N ARG A 98 10.43 -10.88 -10.01
CA ARG A 98 9.60 -10.43 -11.13
C ARG A 98 10.42 -10.27 -12.41
N ASN A 99 11.57 -9.60 -12.35
CA ASN A 99 12.49 -9.44 -13.47
C ASN A 99 12.96 -10.80 -14.03
N SER A 100 13.40 -11.71 -13.15
CA SER A 100 13.93 -13.01 -13.54
C SER A 100 12.86 -13.88 -14.22
N SER A 101 11.67 -13.96 -13.62
CA SER A 101 10.54 -14.71 -14.19
C SER A 101 10.07 -14.13 -15.54
N ARG A 102 10.07 -12.80 -15.69
CA ARG A 102 9.76 -12.12 -16.95
C ARG A 102 10.78 -12.44 -18.05
N LYS A 103 12.08 -12.36 -17.74
CA LYS A 103 13.16 -12.70 -18.70
C LYS A 103 13.10 -14.17 -19.12
N GLU A 104 12.87 -15.08 -18.18
CA GLU A 104 12.75 -16.51 -18.47
C GLU A 104 11.56 -16.81 -19.39
N LEU A 105 10.37 -16.29 -19.08
CA LEU A 105 9.18 -16.47 -19.93
C LEU A 105 9.33 -15.78 -21.29
N ARG A 106 9.93 -14.58 -21.35
CA ARG A 106 10.22 -13.88 -22.62
C ARG A 106 11.13 -14.72 -23.52
N SER A 107 12.20 -15.28 -22.99
CA SER A 107 13.09 -16.18 -23.74
C SER A 107 12.35 -17.41 -24.27
N LYS A 108 11.56 -18.10 -23.43
CA LYS A 108 10.78 -19.28 -23.84
C LYS A 108 9.68 -18.95 -24.87
N ASN A 109 9.04 -17.79 -24.76
CA ASN A 109 7.98 -17.36 -25.67
C ASN A 109 8.51 -16.82 -27.01
N GLN A 110 9.68 -16.17 -27.02
CA GLN A 110 10.31 -15.72 -28.27
C GLN A 110 10.89 -16.90 -29.07
N ASN A 111 11.53 -17.85 -28.38
CA ASN A 111 12.04 -19.10 -28.99
C ASN A 111 10.96 -20.18 -29.19
N ALA A 112 9.67 -19.84 -28.97
CA ALA A 112 8.56 -20.79 -29.07
C ALA A 112 8.36 -21.35 -30.48
N HIS A 113 8.83 -20.69 -31.53
CA HIS A 113 8.72 -21.19 -32.90
C HIS A 113 9.47 -22.52 -33.06
N ASP A 114 10.73 -22.55 -32.66
CA ASP A 114 11.66 -23.67 -32.90
C ASP A 114 11.51 -24.80 -31.87
N ALA A 115 10.85 -24.52 -30.74
CA ALA A 115 10.60 -25.47 -29.66
C ALA A 115 9.19 -26.12 -29.71
N ARG A 116 8.38 -25.82 -30.74
CA ARG A 116 7.03 -26.40 -30.88
C ARG A 116 7.09 -27.89 -31.23
N PRO A 117 6.24 -28.74 -30.61
CA PRO A 117 6.24 -30.17 -30.86
C PRO A 117 5.57 -30.52 -32.20
N GLU A 118 6.03 -31.61 -32.82
CA GLU A 118 5.46 -32.17 -34.06
C GLU A 118 4.15 -32.93 -33.85
N GLU A 119 3.45 -33.28 -34.92
CA GLU A 119 2.16 -34.02 -34.89
C GLU A 119 2.23 -35.33 -34.07
N ALA A 120 3.37 -36.03 -34.09
CA ALA A 120 3.60 -37.28 -33.34
C ALA A 120 3.59 -37.12 -31.80
N PHE A 121 3.67 -35.89 -31.28
CA PHE A 121 3.43 -35.58 -29.87
C PHE A 121 1.94 -35.49 -29.57
N PHE A 122 1.18 -34.78 -30.41
CA PHE A 122 -0.25 -34.54 -30.22
C PHE A 122 -1.10 -35.82 -30.31
N SER A 123 -0.67 -36.82 -31.09
CA SER A 123 -1.32 -38.13 -31.17
C SER A 123 -1.32 -38.91 -29.85
N ARG A 124 -0.44 -38.55 -28.90
CA ARG A 124 -0.32 -39.18 -27.56
C ARG A 124 -1.15 -38.46 -26.49
N LEU A 125 -1.77 -37.33 -26.83
CA LEU A 125 -2.50 -36.47 -25.88
C LEU A 125 -4.02 -36.66 -25.97
N ASP A 126 -4.69 -36.48 -24.84
CA ASP A 126 -6.13 -36.72 -24.74
C ASP A 126 -6.93 -35.66 -25.53
N SER A 127 -7.54 -36.14 -26.61
CA SER A 127 -8.34 -35.34 -27.54
C SER A 127 -9.85 -35.39 -27.24
N SER A 128 -10.25 -35.94 -26.08
CA SER A 128 -11.67 -36.15 -25.76
C SER A 128 -12.40 -34.82 -25.50
N LEU A 129 -13.59 -34.68 -26.10
CA LEU A 129 -14.45 -33.51 -25.93
C LEU A 129 -14.73 -33.23 -24.44
N LYS A 130 -15.01 -34.29 -23.66
CA LYS A 130 -15.33 -34.16 -22.22
C LYS A 130 -14.21 -33.48 -21.42
N LYS A 131 -12.95 -33.88 -21.61
CA LYS A 131 -11.83 -33.27 -20.86
C LYS A 131 -11.46 -31.90 -21.40
N ASN A 132 -11.37 -31.74 -22.72
CA ASN A 132 -10.97 -30.47 -23.34
C ASN A 132 -11.98 -29.35 -23.06
N THR A 133 -13.29 -29.59 -23.24
CA THR A 133 -14.33 -28.62 -22.88
C THR A 133 -14.39 -28.35 -21.36
N ALA A 134 -14.06 -29.34 -20.51
CA ALA A 134 -13.95 -29.10 -19.06
C ALA A 134 -12.75 -28.20 -18.72
N PHE A 135 -11.59 -28.41 -19.36
CA PHE A 135 -10.41 -27.56 -19.17
C PHE A 135 -10.65 -26.12 -19.62
N VAL A 136 -11.21 -25.93 -20.83
CA VAL A 136 -11.60 -24.60 -21.34
C VAL A 136 -12.51 -23.87 -20.36
N LYS A 137 -13.51 -24.57 -19.78
CA LYS A 137 -14.39 -23.99 -18.76
C LYS A 137 -13.65 -23.55 -17.48
N LYS A 138 -12.60 -24.26 -17.05
CA LYS A 138 -11.78 -23.85 -15.89
C LYS A 138 -11.08 -22.51 -16.13
N LEU A 139 -10.61 -22.24 -17.36
CA LEU A 139 -9.88 -21.01 -17.70
C LEU A 139 -10.68 -19.73 -17.40
N ARG A 140 -12.01 -19.77 -17.57
CA ARG A 140 -12.91 -18.64 -17.31
C ARG A 140 -12.99 -18.22 -15.83
N THR A 141 -12.53 -19.09 -14.93
CA THR A 141 -12.52 -18.89 -13.46
C THR A 141 -11.20 -19.35 -12.83
N LEU A 142 -10.07 -19.26 -13.56
CA LEU A 142 -8.77 -19.67 -13.05
C LEU A 142 -8.33 -18.81 -11.85
N THR A 143 -7.59 -19.40 -10.91
CA THR A 143 -6.94 -18.68 -9.81
C THR A 143 -5.47 -19.06 -9.67
N GLU A 144 -4.70 -18.27 -8.91
CA GLU A 144 -3.27 -18.55 -8.69
C GLU A 144 -3.03 -19.94 -8.06
N GLN A 145 -3.90 -20.37 -7.13
CA GLN A 145 -3.81 -21.69 -6.48
C GLN A 145 -4.03 -22.88 -7.42
N GLN A 146 -4.54 -22.64 -8.63
CA GLN A 146 -4.82 -23.69 -9.62
C GLN A 146 -3.67 -23.89 -10.62
N ARG A 147 -2.62 -23.05 -10.58
CA ARG A 147 -1.49 -23.04 -11.53
C ARG A 147 -0.98 -24.43 -11.89
N ASP A 148 -0.61 -25.24 -10.90
CA ASP A 148 0.01 -26.54 -11.14
C ASP A 148 -1.01 -27.56 -11.65
N SER A 149 -2.22 -27.56 -11.09
CA SER A 149 -3.31 -28.43 -11.55
C SER A 149 -3.73 -28.15 -12.99
N LEU A 150 -3.77 -26.88 -13.40
CA LEU A 150 -4.09 -26.48 -14.78
C LEU A 150 -2.90 -26.74 -15.71
N SER A 151 -1.67 -26.64 -15.22
CA SER A 151 -0.47 -27.02 -15.98
C SER A 151 -0.43 -28.53 -16.25
N ASN A 152 -0.80 -29.35 -15.26
CA ASN A 152 -0.89 -30.81 -15.39
C ASN A 152 -2.05 -31.26 -16.29
N ASP A 153 -3.23 -30.65 -16.15
CA ASP A 153 -4.32 -30.84 -17.12
C ASP A 153 -3.84 -30.51 -18.54
N PHE A 154 -3.29 -29.31 -18.75
CA PHE A 154 -2.77 -28.84 -20.05
C PHE A 154 -1.70 -29.77 -20.61
N ALA A 155 -0.79 -30.28 -19.77
CA ALA A 155 0.25 -31.21 -20.17
C ALA A 155 -0.33 -32.45 -20.86
N SER A 156 -1.49 -32.94 -20.40
CA SER A 156 -2.15 -34.15 -20.91
C SER A 156 -3.10 -33.97 -22.11
N LEU A 157 -3.44 -32.74 -22.49
CA LEU A 157 -4.56 -32.44 -23.40
C LEU A 157 -4.13 -31.95 -24.80
N ASN A 158 -4.82 -32.46 -25.82
CA ASN A 158 -4.73 -31.98 -27.20
C ASN A 158 -5.79 -30.89 -27.46
N LEU A 159 -5.40 -29.63 -27.24
CA LEU A 159 -6.27 -28.46 -27.35
C LEU A 159 -6.29 -27.83 -28.76
N SER A 160 -5.68 -28.46 -29.77
CA SER A 160 -5.58 -27.90 -31.14
C SER A 160 -6.93 -27.56 -31.79
N LYS A 161 -8.01 -28.24 -31.37
CA LYS A 161 -9.39 -27.97 -31.85
C LYS A 161 -10.20 -27.01 -30.97
N TYR A 162 -9.59 -26.47 -29.90
CA TYR A 162 -10.26 -25.69 -28.84
C TYR A 162 -9.56 -24.35 -28.54
N ILE A 163 -8.63 -23.93 -29.41
CA ILE A 163 -7.80 -22.73 -29.21
C ILE A 163 -8.67 -21.47 -29.12
N GLY A 164 -9.72 -21.36 -29.95
CA GLY A 164 -10.62 -20.21 -29.98
C GLY A 164 -11.47 -20.07 -28.71
N GLU A 165 -12.01 -21.16 -28.20
CA GLU A 165 -12.81 -21.16 -26.97
C GLU A 165 -11.92 -20.98 -25.72
N ALA A 166 -10.69 -21.50 -25.74
CA ALA A 166 -9.69 -21.23 -24.71
C ALA A 166 -9.33 -19.74 -24.66
N VAL A 167 -9.01 -19.13 -25.81
CA VAL A 167 -8.76 -17.68 -25.95
C VAL A 167 -9.95 -16.87 -25.43
N SER A 168 -11.17 -17.21 -25.85
CA SER A 168 -12.40 -16.52 -25.41
C SER A 168 -12.56 -16.60 -23.89
N SER A 169 -12.39 -17.81 -23.33
CA SER A 169 -12.50 -18.05 -21.88
C SER A 169 -11.46 -17.26 -21.07
N VAL A 170 -10.24 -17.08 -21.60
CA VAL A 170 -9.16 -16.30 -20.97
C VAL A 170 -9.44 -14.80 -21.00
N VAL A 171 -9.92 -14.25 -22.12
CA VAL A 171 -10.23 -12.81 -22.25
C VAL A 171 -11.44 -12.42 -21.38
N GLU A 172 -12.44 -13.29 -21.30
CA GLU A 172 -13.62 -13.09 -20.46
C GLU A 172 -13.37 -13.30 -18.96
N ALA A 173 -12.27 -13.97 -18.57
CA ALA A 173 -12.02 -14.40 -17.20
C ALA A 173 -12.05 -13.23 -16.20
N LYS A 174 -12.78 -13.41 -15.10
CA LYS A 174 -12.92 -12.43 -14.00
C LYS A 174 -11.79 -12.61 -12.97
N LEU A 175 -10.55 -12.47 -13.44
CA LEU A 175 -9.33 -12.60 -12.63
C LEU A 175 -9.32 -11.59 -11.48
N LYS A 176 -8.67 -11.92 -10.35
CA LYS A 176 -8.14 -10.92 -9.42
C LYS A 176 -6.75 -10.47 -9.91
N ILE A 177 -6.22 -9.40 -9.32
CA ILE A 177 -4.85 -8.95 -9.59
C ILE A 177 -3.80 -10.02 -9.20
N SER A 178 -4.09 -10.89 -8.23
CA SER A 178 -3.24 -12.05 -7.92
C SER A 178 -3.15 -13.06 -9.07
N ASP A 179 -4.28 -13.34 -9.72
CA ASP A 179 -4.44 -14.49 -10.62
C ASP A 179 -3.89 -14.25 -12.03
N VAL A 180 -3.47 -13.00 -12.33
CA VAL A 180 -2.83 -12.62 -13.60
C VAL A 180 -1.53 -13.41 -13.83
N GLY A 181 -0.81 -13.80 -12.76
CA GLY A 181 0.40 -14.63 -12.89
C GLY A 181 0.12 -16.00 -13.51
N CYS A 182 -0.84 -16.73 -12.94
CA CYS A 182 -1.35 -17.99 -13.47
C CYS A 182 -1.92 -17.85 -14.88
N ALA A 183 -2.66 -16.76 -15.17
CA ALA A 183 -3.18 -16.50 -16.51
C ALA A 183 -2.08 -16.35 -17.57
N VAL A 184 -1.04 -15.54 -17.28
CA VAL A 184 0.12 -15.32 -18.17
C VAL A 184 0.95 -16.59 -18.37
N HIS A 185 1.09 -17.39 -17.29
CA HIS A 185 1.75 -18.70 -17.34
C HIS A 185 1.02 -19.67 -18.28
N LEU A 186 -0.29 -19.82 -18.13
CA LEU A 186 -1.09 -20.69 -19.01
C LEU A 186 -1.08 -20.18 -20.46
N CYS A 187 -1.19 -18.86 -20.68
CA CYS A 187 -1.02 -18.28 -22.02
C CYS A 187 0.36 -18.60 -22.64
N SER A 188 1.42 -18.58 -21.84
CA SER A 188 2.77 -18.95 -22.29
C SER A 188 2.85 -20.42 -22.68
N LEU A 189 2.28 -21.34 -21.90
CA LEU A 189 2.19 -22.76 -22.26
C LEU A 189 1.38 -22.99 -23.55
N PHE A 190 0.27 -22.27 -23.74
CA PHE A 190 -0.50 -22.30 -24.98
C PHE A 190 0.33 -21.82 -26.18
N HIS A 191 1.00 -20.67 -26.09
CA HIS A 191 1.84 -20.10 -27.15
C HIS A 191 3.06 -20.97 -27.52
N GLN A 192 3.67 -21.60 -26.52
CA GLN A 192 4.79 -22.53 -26.70
C GLN A 192 4.37 -23.85 -27.37
N ARG A 193 3.08 -24.21 -27.37
CA ARG A 193 2.57 -25.44 -27.99
C ARG A 193 1.80 -25.21 -29.30
N TYR A 194 1.01 -24.14 -29.40
CA TYR A 194 0.07 -23.90 -30.50
C TYR A 194 0.38 -22.57 -31.20
N ALA A 195 0.77 -22.63 -32.48
CA ALA A 195 1.27 -21.47 -33.22
C ALA A 195 0.26 -20.31 -33.36
N GLU A 196 -1.03 -20.62 -33.51
CA GLU A 196 -2.08 -19.62 -33.75
C GLU A 196 -2.51 -18.86 -32.47
N PHE A 197 -2.15 -19.35 -31.29
CA PHE A 197 -2.73 -18.87 -30.03
C PHE A 197 -2.50 -17.37 -29.79
N ALA A 198 -1.28 -16.86 -29.97
CA ALA A 198 -0.98 -15.44 -29.77
C ALA A 198 -1.74 -14.53 -30.74
N MET A 199 -1.88 -14.93 -32.00
CA MET A 199 -2.64 -14.20 -33.02
C MET A 199 -4.13 -14.13 -32.65
N LEU A 200 -4.74 -15.27 -32.31
CA LEU A 200 -6.14 -15.34 -31.91
C LEU A 200 -6.40 -14.57 -30.61
N LEU A 201 -5.48 -14.66 -29.62
CA LEU A 201 -5.57 -13.91 -28.37
C LEU A 201 -5.50 -12.40 -28.59
N LEU A 202 -4.61 -11.93 -29.47
CA LEU A 202 -4.52 -10.51 -29.83
C LEU A 202 -5.79 -9.99 -30.53
N GLN A 203 -6.36 -10.78 -31.44
CA GLN A 203 -7.63 -10.45 -32.11
C GLN A 203 -8.79 -10.38 -31.11
N ALA A 204 -8.88 -11.35 -30.18
CA ALA A 204 -9.90 -11.37 -29.14
C ALA A 204 -9.79 -10.17 -28.18
N TRP A 205 -8.57 -9.80 -27.75
CA TRP A 205 -8.37 -8.59 -26.93
C TRP A 205 -8.80 -7.31 -27.66
N LYS A 206 -8.43 -7.15 -28.95
CA LYS A 206 -8.87 -6.00 -29.76
C LYS A 206 -10.40 -5.91 -29.82
N LYS A 207 -11.08 -7.01 -30.13
CA LYS A 207 -12.55 -7.08 -30.17
C LYS A 207 -13.18 -6.76 -28.81
N HIS A 208 -12.61 -7.26 -27.71
CA HIS A 208 -13.06 -7.00 -26.34
C HIS A 208 -12.90 -5.53 -25.93
N PHE A 209 -11.81 -4.87 -26.33
CA PHE A 209 -11.64 -3.44 -26.08
C PHE A 209 -12.49 -2.55 -26.99
N GLU A 210 -12.82 -2.98 -28.20
CA GLU A 210 -13.77 -2.27 -29.07
C GLU A 210 -15.20 -2.33 -28.49
N ALA A 211 -15.68 -3.52 -28.12
CA ALA A 211 -17.01 -3.70 -27.53
C ALA A 211 -17.22 -2.87 -26.23
N ARG A 212 -16.15 -2.59 -25.49
CA ARG A 212 -16.16 -1.71 -24.31
C ARG A 212 -16.42 -0.24 -24.63
N LYS A 213 -16.18 0.22 -25.85
CA LYS A 213 -16.50 1.61 -26.27
C LYS A 213 -18.02 1.83 -26.36
N GLU A 214 -18.79 0.75 -26.43
CA GLU A 214 -20.26 0.74 -26.41
C GLU A 214 -20.87 0.46 -25.01
N GLU A 215 -20.05 0.11 -24.00
CA GLU A 215 -20.52 -0.16 -22.63
C GLU A 215 -21.04 1.12 -21.95
N LYS A 216 -22.36 1.22 -21.72
CA LYS A 216 -23.01 2.35 -21.03
C LYS A 216 -22.48 2.64 -19.60
N ALA A 217 -21.79 1.70 -18.99
CA ALA A 217 -21.19 1.83 -17.67
C ALA A 217 -19.82 1.10 -17.65
N PRO A 218 -18.69 1.82 -17.55
CA PRO A 218 -17.37 1.21 -17.73
C PRO A 218 -17.02 0.28 -16.56
N ASN A 219 -16.70 -0.98 -16.86
CA ASN A 219 -16.22 -1.92 -15.85
C ASN A 219 -14.73 -1.66 -15.51
N VAL A 220 -14.48 -0.62 -14.71
CA VAL A 220 -13.16 -0.17 -14.25
C VAL A 220 -12.37 -1.28 -13.57
N SER A 221 -13.03 -2.15 -12.79
CA SER A 221 -12.35 -3.25 -12.09
C SER A 221 -11.82 -4.34 -13.01
N LYS A 222 -12.57 -4.72 -14.07
CA LYS A 222 -12.07 -5.62 -15.12
C LYS A 222 -11.05 -4.91 -16.01
N LEU A 223 -11.22 -3.61 -16.30
CA LEU A 223 -10.22 -2.85 -17.08
C LEU A 223 -8.86 -2.78 -16.34
N ARG A 224 -8.86 -2.66 -15.01
CA ARG A 224 -7.66 -2.70 -14.16
C ARG A 224 -6.88 -4.01 -14.25
N THR A 225 -7.58 -5.15 -14.35
CA THR A 225 -6.93 -6.46 -14.55
C THR A 225 -6.51 -6.65 -16.00
N ASP A 226 -7.36 -6.26 -16.96
CA ASP A 226 -7.12 -6.45 -18.39
C ASP A 226 -5.90 -5.67 -18.86
N LEU A 227 -5.75 -4.40 -18.45
CA LEU A 227 -4.61 -3.55 -18.81
C LEU A 227 -3.29 -4.09 -18.22
N ARG A 228 -3.31 -4.64 -17.00
CA ARG A 228 -2.15 -5.37 -16.46
C ARG A 228 -1.86 -6.61 -17.30
N PHE A 229 -2.88 -7.40 -17.62
CA PHE A 229 -2.71 -8.68 -18.30
C PHE A 229 -2.11 -8.52 -19.70
N ILE A 230 -2.61 -7.59 -20.54
CA ILE A 230 -2.00 -7.32 -21.85
C ILE A 230 -0.58 -6.74 -21.74
N ALA A 231 -0.27 -6.01 -20.67
CA ALA A 231 1.08 -5.54 -20.40
C ALA A 231 2.03 -6.70 -20.07
N GLU A 232 1.67 -7.59 -19.14
CA GLU A 232 2.47 -8.78 -18.83
C GLU A 232 2.65 -9.68 -20.07
N LEU A 233 1.60 -9.90 -20.89
CA LEU A 233 1.69 -10.66 -22.15
C LEU A 233 2.67 -10.05 -23.17
N THR A 234 2.84 -8.74 -23.15
CA THR A 234 3.80 -8.01 -24.00
C THR A 234 5.23 -8.11 -23.43
N ILE A 235 5.36 -7.96 -22.11
CA ILE A 235 6.65 -8.10 -21.40
C ILE A 235 7.20 -9.51 -21.58
N VAL A 236 6.39 -10.56 -21.37
CA VAL A 236 6.80 -11.96 -21.60
C VAL A 236 6.86 -12.36 -23.07
N GLY A 237 6.80 -11.42 -24.03
CA GLY A 237 7.07 -11.68 -25.44
C GLY A 237 6.09 -12.62 -26.13
N LEU A 238 4.86 -12.75 -25.63
CA LEU A 238 3.79 -13.50 -26.29
C LEU A 238 3.14 -12.68 -27.41
N PHE A 239 2.96 -11.37 -27.17
CA PHE A 239 2.77 -10.40 -28.24
C PHE A 239 4.11 -9.78 -28.63
N THR A 240 4.28 -9.40 -29.90
CA THR A 240 5.44 -8.57 -30.27
C THR A 240 5.33 -7.18 -29.65
N ASP A 241 6.46 -6.52 -29.41
CA ASP A 241 6.49 -5.14 -28.91
C ASP A 241 5.57 -4.21 -29.73
N LYS A 242 5.53 -4.37 -31.07
CA LYS A 242 4.70 -3.54 -31.96
C LYS A 242 3.21 -3.71 -31.69
N GLU A 243 2.75 -4.93 -31.45
CA GLU A 243 1.34 -5.25 -31.24
C GLU A 243 0.90 -4.91 -29.83
N GLY A 244 1.67 -5.38 -28.84
CA GLY A 244 1.36 -5.24 -27.43
C GLY A 244 1.43 -3.78 -26.96
N LEU A 245 2.52 -3.07 -27.28
CA LEU A 245 2.67 -1.67 -26.89
C LEU A 245 1.60 -0.78 -27.58
N SER A 246 1.28 -1.03 -28.85
CA SER A 246 0.21 -0.30 -29.55
C SER A 246 -1.14 -0.45 -28.83
N LEU A 247 -1.49 -1.68 -28.43
CA LEU A 247 -2.74 -1.97 -27.71
C LEU A 247 -2.78 -1.33 -26.31
N ILE A 248 -1.68 -1.40 -25.55
CA ILE A 248 -1.57 -0.77 -24.23
C ILE A 248 -1.65 0.76 -24.36
N TYR A 249 -1.04 1.32 -25.40
CA TYR A 249 -1.00 2.77 -25.65
C TYR A 249 -2.38 3.32 -26.02
N GLU A 250 -3.14 2.62 -26.86
CA GLU A 250 -4.54 2.99 -27.16
C GLU A 250 -5.36 3.05 -25.86
N GLN A 251 -5.26 2.03 -25.00
CA GLN A 251 -6.08 1.95 -23.79
C GLN A 251 -5.67 2.97 -22.71
N LEU A 252 -4.38 3.28 -22.54
CA LEU A 252 -3.93 4.37 -21.69
C LEU A 252 -4.34 5.75 -22.24
N LYS A 253 -4.22 5.97 -23.55
CA LYS A 253 -4.65 7.20 -24.20
C LYS A 253 -6.17 7.40 -24.07
N ASN A 254 -6.96 6.34 -24.17
CA ASN A 254 -8.41 6.38 -23.94
C ASN A 254 -8.71 6.80 -22.49
N ILE A 255 -8.08 6.16 -21.49
CA ILE A 255 -8.20 6.53 -20.07
C ILE A 255 -7.90 8.03 -19.84
N ILE A 256 -6.81 8.54 -20.41
CA ILE A 256 -6.38 9.95 -20.25
C ILE A 256 -7.33 10.95 -20.92
N ASN A 257 -8.01 10.54 -22.00
CA ASN A 257 -9.01 11.39 -22.64
C ASN A 257 -10.35 11.41 -21.87
N THR A 258 -10.69 10.34 -21.15
CA THR A 258 -11.88 10.26 -20.28
C THR A 258 -11.67 10.98 -18.95
N ASP A 259 -10.60 10.66 -18.22
CA ASP A 259 -10.30 11.19 -16.89
C ASP A 259 -9.65 12.59 -16.97
N ARG A 260 -10.46 13.61 -17.29
CA ARG A 260 -10.01 15.03 -17.34
C ARG A 260 -10.47 15.84 -16.13
N GLU A 261 -11.78 15.84 -15.86
CA GLU A 261 -12.35 16.43 -14.65
C GLU A 261 -12.42 15.35 -13.55
N THR A 262 -13.28 14.34 -13.73
CA THR A 262 -13.42 13.23 -12.79
C THR A 262 -12.39 12.12 -13.07
N HIS A 263 -11.59 11.76 -12.07
CA HIS A 263 -10.45 10.82 -12.22
C HIS A 263 -10.83 9.38 -11.83
N THR A 264 -11.83 8.83 -12.51
CA THR A 264 -12.47 7.54 -12.17
C THR A 264 -11.58 6.31 -12.38
N HIS A 265 -10.63 6.38 -13.33
CA HIS A 265 -9.71 5.31 -13.68
C HIS A 265 -8.39 5.35 -12.91
N VAL A 266 -8.24 6.20 -11.89
CA VAL A 266 -6.99 6.33 -11.11
C VAL A 266 -6.50 4.99 -10.54
N SER A 267 -7.42 4.08 -10.16
CA SER A 267 -7.06 2.72 -9.71
C SER A 267 -6.49 1.83 -10.84
N VAL A 268 -6.87 2.06 -12.10
CA VAL A 268 -6.32 1.40 -13.28
C VAL A 268 -4.89 1.86 -13.51
N VAL A 269 -4.68 3.18 -13.53
CA VAL A 269 -3.37 3.80 -13.76
C VAL A 269 -2.37 3.42 -12.67
N ILE A 270 -2.75 3.50 -11.39
CA ILE A 270 -1.90 3.09 -10.25
C ILE A 270 -1.54 1.60 -10.36
N SER A 271 -2.50 0.74 -10.70
CA SER A 271 -2.24 -0.71 -10.88
C SER A 271 -1.27 -0.99 -12.02
N PHE A 272 -1.45 -0.34 -13.17
CA PHE A 272 -0.53 -0.45 -14.30
C PHE A 272 0.88 0.02 -13.93
N CYS A 273 1.01 1.21 -13.33
CA CYS A 273 2.30 1.76 -12.89
C CYS A 273 2.99 0.88 -11.84
N LYS A 274 2.25 0.33 -10.87
CA LYS A 274 2.80 -0.55 -9.83
C LYS A 274 3.34 -1.87 -10.40
N HIS A 275 2.60 -2.47 -11.34
CA HIS A 275 2.89 -3.84 -11.78
C HIS A 275 3.74 -3.91 -13.06
N CYS A 276 3.57 -3.00 -14.02
CA CYS A 276 4.16 -3.10 -15.36
C CYS A 276 4.87 -1.81 -15.82
N GLY A 277 4.83 -0.74 -15.02
CA GLY A 277 5.45 0.54 -15.38
C GLY A 277 6.97 0.51 -15.40
N ASP A 278 7.59 -0.45 -14.71
CA ASP A 278 9.03 -0.72 -14.70
C ASP A 278 9.56 -1.11 -16.09
N ASP A 279 8.87 -2.02 -16.78
CA ASP A 279 9.23 -2.45 -18.13
C ASP A 279 8.57 -1.61 -19.23
N ILE A 280 7.29 -1.25 -19.11
CA ILE A 280 6.56 -0.58 -20.22
C ILE A 280 6.84 0.94 -20.29
N ALA A 281 7.18 1.60 -19.18
CA ALA A 281 7.27 3.06 -19.09
C ALA A 281 8.55 3.59 -18.42
N GLY A 282 9.53 2.72 -18.15
CA GLY A 282 10.82 3.07 -17.53
C GLY A 282 10.67 3.69 -16.13
N LEU A 283 9.63 3.32 -15.38
CA LEU A 283 9.37 3.91 -14.08
C LEU A 283 10.32 3.35 -13.01
N VAL A 284 11.08 4.23 -12.37
CA VAL A 284 11.83 3.94 -11.14
C VAL A 284 11.17 4.70 -9.98
N PRO A 285 10.28 4.06 -9.19
CA PRO A 285 9.51 4.71 -8.13
C PRO A 285 10.39 5.32 -7.03
N ARG A 286 9.90 6.38 -6.35
CA ARG A 286 10.64 7.03 -5.25
C ARG A 286 11.04 6.04 -4.13
N LYS A 287 10.17 5.08 -3.76
CA LYS A 287 10.51 4.02 -2.78
C LYS A 287 11.73 3.20 -3.22
N VAL A 288 11.83 2.86 -4.51
CA VAL A 288 12.98 2.11 -5.06
C VAL A 288 14.27 2.94 -4.98
N LYS A 289 14.23 4.21 -5.38
CA LYS A 289 15.39 5.11 -5.29
C LYS A 289 15.89 5.27 -3.86
N VAL A 290 14.99 5.58 -2.92
CA VAL A 290 15.32 5.75 -1.51
C VAL A 290 15.87 4.45 -0.90
N ALA A 291 15.30 3.28 -1.23
CA ALA A 291 15.82 1.99 -0.75
C ALA A 291 17.21 1.67 -1.33
N ALA A 292 17.46 2.00 -2.61
CA ALA A 292 18.76 1.84 -3.23
C ALA A 292 19.82 2.74 -2.58
N GLU A 293 19.50 4.02 -2.40
CA GLU A 293 20.38 5.04 -1.81
C GLU A 293 20.65 4.80 -0.32
N LYS A 294 19.60 4.52 0.49
CA LYS A 294 19.70 4.37 1.95
C LYS A 294 20.28 3.02 2.40
N PHE A 295 20.01 1.94 1.66
CA PHE A 295 20.39 0.57 2.05
C PHE A 295 21.43 -0.09 1.13
N GLY A 296 21.92 0.62 0.11
CA GLY A 296 22.93 0.11 -0.83
C GLY A 296 22.42 -0.98 -1.78
N LEU A 297 21.11 -1.00 -2.07
CA LEU A 297 20.44 -2.07 -2.81
C LEU A 297 20.48 -1.85 -4.33
N SER A 298 20.93 -2.85 -5.09
CA SER A 298 20.99 -2.80 -6.56
C SER A 298 19.73 -3.43 -7.17
N PHE A 299 18.80 -2.57 -7.61
CA PHE A 299 17.56 -3.00 -8.24
C PHE A 299 17.77 -3.43 -9.71
N PRO A 300 16.91 -4.32 -10.25
CA PRO A 300 17.07 -4.83 -11.60
C PRO A 300 16.98 -3.71 -12.67
N PRO A 301 17.80 -3.77 -13.74
CA PRO A 301 17.76 -2.82 -14.84
C PRO A 301 16.56 -3.05 -15.77
N SER A 302 16.09 -1.98 -16.40
CA SER A 302 15.01 -2.03 -17.41
C SER A 302 15.62 -2.41 -18.77
N GLU A 303 15.45 -3.67 -19.17
CA GLU A 303 16.09 -4.26 -20.37
C GLU A 303 15.09 -4.87 -21.37
N ILE A 304 13.81 -5.03 -20.99
CA ILE A 304 12.84 -5.79 -21.80
C ILE A 304 12.27 -4.97 -22.96
N ILE A 305 12.05 -3.67 -22.74
CA ILE A 305 11.53 -2.70 -23.72
C ILE A 305 12.51 -1.52 -23.74
N SER A 306 12.90 -1.04 -24.93
CA SER A 306 13.87 0.04 -25.04
C SER A 306 13.29 1.41 -24.67
N THR A 307 14.16 2.33 -24.22
CA THR A 307 13.81 3.67 -23.72
C THR A 307 12.93 4.47 -24.69
N GLU A 308 13.18 4.35 -26.00
CA GLU A 308 12.43 5.05 -27.06
C GLU A 308 10.98 4.55 -27.14
N LYS A 309 10.76 3.26 -26.87
CA LYS A 309 9.43 2.63 -26.82
C LYS A 309 8.73 2.92 -25.49
N GLN A 310 9.48 3.16 -24.40
CA GLN A 310 8.94 3.52 -23.08
C GLN A 310 8.48 4.98 -23.00
N GLN A 311 9.18 5.90 -23.68
CA GLN A 311 8.94 7.34 -23.55
C GLN A 311 7.49 7.79 -23.85
N PRO A 312 6.77 7.26 -24.85
CA PRO A 312 5.36 7.61 -25.09
C PRO A 312 4.46 7.28 -23.89
N PHE A 313 4.66 6.14 -23.23
CA PHE A 313 3.92 5.77 -22.03
C PHE A 313 4.26 6.68 -20.86
N GLN A 314 5.54 7.01 -20.69
CA GLN A 314 5.97 7.92 -19.63
C GLN A 314 5.38 9.33 -19.82
N ASN A 315 5.26 9.80 -21.06
CA ASN A 315 4.60 11.07 -21.39
C ASN A 315 3.11 11.05 -21.02
N LEU A 316 2.38 10.02 -21.45
CA LEU A 316 0.97 9.80 -21.09
C LEU A 316 0.75 9.78 -19.57
N LEU A 317 1.61 9.10 -18.81
CA LEU A 317 1.51 9.03 -17.36
C LEU A 317 1.82 10.37 -16.66
N ARG A 318 2.73 11.18 -17.21
CA ARG A 318 3.01 12.56 -16.74
C ARG A 318 1.83 13.49 -17.02
N GLU A 319 1.17 13.34 -18.16
CA GLU A 319 -0.06 14.07 -18.50
C GLU A 319 -1.19 13.72 -17.52
N TYR A 320 -1.47 12.43 -17.30
CA TYR A 320 -2.46 11.96 -16.33
C TYR A 320 -2.19 12.50 -14.92
N PHE A 321 -0.94 12.40 -14.44
CA PHE A 321 -0.56 12.91 -13.12
C PHE A 321 -0.73 14.43 -13.01
N THR A 322 -0.51 15.16 -14.10
CA THR A 322 -0.73 16.62 -14.15
C THR A 322 -2.22 16.95 -14.09
N SER A 323 -3.08 16.18 -14.76
CA SER A 323 -4.54 16.30 -14.67
C SER A 323 -5.03 16.03 -13.24
N LEU A 324 -4.63 14.89 -12.67
CA LEU A 324 -5.01 14.48 -11.31
C LEU A 324 -4.55 15.50 -10.25
N THR A 325 -3.37 16.09 -10.44
CA THR A 325 -2.85 17.15 -9.55
C THR A 325 -3.63 18.46 -9.65
N LYS A 326 -4.24 18.78 -10.80
CA LYS A 326 -5.16 19.93 -10.94
C LYS A 326 -6.47 19.67 -10.20
N HIS A 327 -7.08 18.50 -10.41
CA HIS A 327 -8.31 18.06 -9.74
C HIS A 327 -8.14 18.08 -8.21
N LEU A 328 -7.11 17.41 -7.67
CA LEU A 328 -6.83 17.41 -6.23
C LEU A 328 -6.65 18.83 -5.63
N LYS A 329 -6.07 19.77 -6.38
CA LYS A 329 -5.90 21.17 -5.95
C LYS A 329 -7.19 22.00 -6.02
N LYS A 330 -8.16 21.60 -6.85
CA LYS A 330 -9.50 22.19 -6.90
C LYS A 330 -10.29 21.74 -5.69
N ASP A 331 -10.46 20.42 -5.53
CA ASP A 331 -11.21 19.79 -4.43
C ASP A 331 -10.71 20.25 -3.06
N HIS A 332 -9.39 20.34 -2.86
CA HIS A 332 -8.80 20.83 -1.61
C HIS A 332 -9.18 22.29 -1.28
N ARG A 333 -9.32 23.16 -2.29
CA ARG A 333 -9.76 24.55 -2.10
C ARG A 333 -11.25 24.63 -1.81
N GLU A 334 -12.05 23.83 -2.52
CA GLU A 334 -13.50 23.76 -2.32
C GLU A 334 -13.82 23.24 -0.91
N LEU A 335 -13.14 22.18 -0.46
CA LEU A 335 -13.22 21.68 0.92
C LEU A 335 -12.81 22.74 1.96
N GLN A 336 -11.67 23.43 1.77
CA GLN A 336 -11.25 24.51 2.67
C GLN A 336 -12.22 25.69 2.72
N ASN A 337 -12.95 25.98 1.63
CA ASN A 337 -13.97 27.02 1.63
C ASN A 337 -15.21 26.59 2.43
N ILE A 338 -15.65 25.33 2.29
CA ILE A 338 -16.74 24.75 3.09
C ILE A 338 -16.35 24.72 4.59
N GLU A 339 -15.14 24.30 4.92
CA GLU A 339 -14.60 24.32 6.29
C GLU A 339 -14.56 25.73 6.91
N ARG A 340 -14.49 26.79 6.11
CA ARG A 340 -14.53 28.19 6.56
C ARG A 340 -15.94 28.76 6.65
N GLN A 341 -16.88 28.22 5.88
CA GLN A 341 -18.31 28.58 5.95
C GLN A 341 -19.01 27.93 7.15
N ASN A 342 -18.47 26.81 7.64
CA ASN A 342 -18.98 26.05 8.79
C ASN A 342 -18.27 26.39 10.12
N ARG A 343 -17.62 27.56 10.23
CA ARG A 343 -16.89 28.06 11.40
C ARG A 343 -17.37 29.45 11.79
#